data_AF-A0A937YW73-F1
#
_entry.id   AF-A0A937YW73-F1
#
_cell.length_a   1.000
_cell.length_b   1.000
_cell.length_c   1.000
_cell.angle_alpha   90.00
_cell.angle_beta   90.00
_cell.angle_gamma   90.00
#
_symmetry.space_group_name_H-M   'P 1'
#
loop_
_entity.id
_entity.type
_entity.pdbx_description
1 polymer ?
#
loop_
_entity_poly.entity_id
_entity_poly.type
_entity_poly.pdbx_seq_one_letter_code
_entity_poly.pdbx_strand_id
1 'polypeptide(L)'
;MSSSPTSPPWSWRVFAPRRQLERRVQTMGRLKANAASEGGRGYTCALLSACLVGLVGFALAQQQGDLEPRFRRLDRDGDGKLTPEELPGEWFGRLDTNKDGVVTLEEARAAMATTAAADTPQAVAPTWKQDFVPDAPFVGEINGSYIDPEFNEGAGQVVFQDTQNRVWIGDLDPDTGRFRTATGRDYLVDENITIIFDRPPQGRKFSTNGPEWTRDDQGHCVVYTKADAAGVMQQWLGRIVDGQAAVKQLTRGAVDCYGNMPSRFQDGKPPRIAYTYDWPIWNAKAAWIFVDEPEEPHQLEGFDYRQMSMWSAVSPEFLFVQRQEGAPYGQVARANADTGAVQVLTNDEGEKNDPGLFIAPEFGGEICLMASVDNRAVGIYRDLKSPDGCWTRVATLTVPADFPYQFISSPEPIAPATGLGGTSYVALLARQTKDRNSPGGIWVLGLGTDPEKRVVRRVDDTTGASTQSMVLEPEPYVGTHEAYVYYNFYDAIAGKHGLRRAATGIRRGEQ
;
A
#
# COMPACT_ATOMS: atom_id res chain seq x y z
N MET A 1 -12.10 -8.57 62.91
CA MET A 1 -13.22 -7.66 63.20
C MET A 1 -12.93 -6.36 62.46
N SER A 2 -13.14 -6.26 61.15
CA SER A 2 -14.39 -5.94 60.44
C SER A 2 -15.04 -4.61 60.87
N SER A 3 -14.87 -3.57 60.04
CA SER A 3 -15.96 -2.73 59.50
C SER A 3 -15.41 -1.40 58.93
N SER A 4 -15.45 -1.24 57.60
CA SER A 4 -15.80 0.05 56.95
C SER A 4 -17.29 0.37 57.27
N PRO A 5 -17.93 1.55 56.96
CA PRO A 5 -17.66 2.46 55.84
C PRO A 5 -18.06 3.97 56.07
N THR A 6 -18.07 4.73 54.96
CA THR A 6 -18.94 5.89 54.61
C THR A 6 -18.44 7.34 54.77
N SER A 7 -18.31 8.01 53.62
CA SER A 7 -18.43 9.47 53.40
C SER A 7 -19.83 9.98 53.76
N PRO A 8 -20.02 11.29 54.03
CA PRO A 8 -20.93 12.10 53.20
C PRO A 8 -20.56 13.63 53.18
N PRO A 9 -21.46 14.60 52.90
CA PRO A 9 -21.71 15.17 51.56
C PRO A 9 -21.74 16.71 51.52
N TRP A 10 -21.40 17.40 50.42
CA TRP A 10 -21.86 18.79 50.22
C TRP A 10 -22.20 19.09 48.77
N SER A 11 -23.42 19.56 48.54
CA SER A 11 -23.98 20.02 47.26
C SER A 11 -24.86 21.26 47.48
N TRP A 12 -24.91 22.12 46.44
CA TRP A 12 -25.84 23.24 46.18
C TRP A 12 -25.66 24.54 47.01
N ARG A 13 -25.74 25.79 46.51
CA ARG A 13 -26.45 26.40 45.36
C ARG A 13 -25.98 27.85 45.12
N VAL A 14 -25.88 28.25 43.84
CA VAL A 14 -26.47 29.43 43.17
C VAL A 14 -26.18 30.85 43.72
N PHE A 15 -25.59 31.71 42.87
CA PHE A 15 -26.24 32.93 42.34
C PHE A 15 -25.51 33.45 41.09
N ALA A 16 -26.22 33.49 39.96
CA ALA A 16 -25.94 34.39 38.85
C ALA A 16 -26.78 35.67 39.04
N PRO A 17 -26.44 36.79 38.38
CA PRO A 17 -27.38 37.23 37.36
C PRO A 17 -26.75 37.73 36.05
N ARG A 18 -27.53 37.46 35.00
CA ARG A 18 -27.42 37.85 33.58
C ARG A 18 -27.34 39.37 33.34
N ARG A 19 -26.73 39.74 32.20
CA ARG A 19 -27.22 40.61 31.09
C ARG A 19 -26.02 40.90 30.17
N GLN A 20 -26.09 40.98 28.83
CA GLN A 20 -27.17 40.84 27.86
C GLN A 20 -26.49 40.68 26.49
N LEU A 21 -26.98 39.74 25.69
CA LEU A 21 -26.72 39.62 24.25
C LEU A 21 -27.54 40.69 23.49
N GLU A 22 -27.12 41.00 22.26
CA GLU A 22 -27.79 41.75 21.17
C GLU A 22 -27.41 43.23 20.95
N ARG A 23 -26.60 43.48 19.89
CA ARG A 23 -26.95 44.27 18.68
C ARG A 23 -25.78 44.23 17.68
N ARG A 24 -25.97 43.53 16.54
CA ARG A 24 -26.10 44.04 15.15
C ARG A 24 -24.83 44.71 14.58
N VAL A 25 -24.16 44.06 13.62
CA VAL A 25 -24.38 44.21 12.15
C VAL A 25 -24.08 45.62 11.65
N GLN A 26 -22.86 45.81 11.15
CA GLN A 26 -22.35 46.81 10.18
C GLN A 26 -20.83 46.52 10.10
N THR A 27 -20.29 45.82 9.12
CA THR A 27 -19.91 46.37 7.82
C THR A 27 -19.30 45.22 7.02
N MET A 28 -19.92 44.86 5.91
CA MET A 28 -19.28 44.33 4.69
C MET A 28 -20.36 44.42 3.61
N GLY A 29 -20.74 45.67 3.33
CA GLY A 29 -21.43 46.04 2.10
C GLY A 29 -20.39 46.28 1.01
N ARG A 30 -20.78 45.91 -0.23
CA ARG A 30 -20.02 45.84 -1.50
C ARG A 30 -19.37 44.46 -1.69
N LEU A 31 -19.86 43.54 -2.53
CA LEU A 31 -20.66 43.66 -3.76
C LEU A 31 -21.56 42.42 -3.93
N LYS A 32 -22.88 42.66 -4.06
CA LYS A 32 -23.74 41.85 -4.93
C LYS A 32 -24.32 42.79 -5.99
N ALA A 33 -24.10 42.44 -7.24
CA ALA A 33 -24.88 42.76 -8.43
C ALA A 33 -24.55 41.59 -9.37
N ASN A 34 -25.41 40.75 -9.92
CA ASN A 34 -26.86 40.59 -10.04
C ASN A 34 -27.08 39.05 -10.01
N ALA A 35 -28.26 38.44 -9.91
CA ALA A 35 -29.62 38.87 -10.05
C ALA A 35 -30.51 37.94 -9.21
N ALA A 36 -31.64 38.47 -8.78
CA ALA A 36 -32.81 37.73 -8.35
C ALA A 36 -33.55 37.18 -9.58
N SER A 37 -34.09 35.97 -9.46
CA SER A 37 -35.48 35.63 -9.80
C SER A 37 -35.73 34.18 -9.35
N GLU A 38 -36.50 33.94 -8.28
CA GLU A 38 -37.96 33.83 -8.21
C GLU A 38 -38.31 32.40 -7.78
N GLY A 39 -39.31 32.25 -6.89
CA GLY A 39 -40.00 30.98 -6.67
C GLY A 39 -39.71 30.24 -5.35
N GLY A 40 -40.29 30.71 -4.24
CA GLY A 40 -40.29 30.00 -2.96
C GLY A 40 -41.38 28.93 -2.80
N ARG A 41 -41.22 28.09 -1.77
CA ARG A 41 -42.21 27.40 -0.89
C ARG A 41 -41.37 26.58 0.14
N GLY A 42 -41.32 26.93 1.44
CA GLY A 42 -42.18 26.42 2.54
C GLY A 42 -41.95 24.91 2.78
N TYR A 43 -41.59 24.33 3.94
CA TYR A 43 -41.90 24.60 5.34
C TYR A 43 -40.99 23.78 6.32
N THR A 44 -40.73 24.35 7.50
CA THR A 44 -40.65 23.81 8.89
C THR A 44 -39.87 22.53 9.29
N CYS A 45 -39.09 22.67 10.37
CA CYS A 45 -38.56 21.62 11.26
C CYS A 45 -39.63 20.82 12.01
N ALA A 46 -39.39 19.50 12.20
CA ALA A 46 -39.78 18.73 13.39
C ALA A 46 -38.88 17.47 13.56
N LEU A 47 -38.55 17.15 14.81
CA LEU A 47 -37.73 16.03 15.29
C LEU A 47 -38.53 14.71 15.35
N LEU A 48 -37.87 13.56 15.11
CA LEU A 48 -37.79 12.34 15.97
C LEU A 48 -37.54 11.02 15.20
N SER A 49 -36.54 10.27 15.68
CA SER A 49 -36.26 8.82 15.63
C SER A 49 -36.81 7.92 14.51
N ALA A 50 -35.92 7.26 13.76
CA ALA A 50 -36.01 5.83 13.39
C ALA A 50 -34.68 5.29 12.82
N CYS A 51 -34.26 4.14 13.34
CA CYS A 51 -33.11 3.35 12.91
C CYS A 51 -33.26 2.78 11.49
N LEU A 52 -32.11 2.38 10.90
CA LEU A 52 -31.96 1.38 9.83
C LEU A 52 -32.56 1.74 8.45
N VAL A 53 -31.90 2.60 7.65
CA VAL A 53 -31.66 2.46 6.18
C VAL A 53 -30.63 3.55 5.83
N GLY A 54 -29.34 3.23 5.68
CA GLY A 54 -28.34 4.26 5.41
C GLY A 54 -26.98 3.83 4.85
N LEU A 55 -26.69 2.53 4.73
CA LEU A 55 -25.36 2.06 4.32
C LEU A 55 -25.34 1.18 3.05
N VAL A 56 -26.45 1.09 2.31
CA VAL A 56 -26.51 0.42 1.00
C VAL A 56 -26.43 1.42 -0.17
N GLY A 57 -26.60 2.72 0.09
CA GLY A 57 -26.68 3.77 -0.95
C GLY A 57 -25.34 4.33 -1.46
N PHE A 58 -24.21 4.04 -0.82
CA PHE A 58 -22.93 4.66 -1.18
C PHE A 58 -22.02 3.80 -2.08
N ALA A 59 -22.22 2.48 -2.14
CA ALA A 59 -21.36 1.58 -2.92
C ALA A 59 -21.84 1.35 -4.38
N LEU A 60 -23.10 1.63 -4.70
CA LEU A 60 -23.64 1.48 -6.07
C LEU A 60 -23.54 2.76 -6.92
N ALA A 61 -23.15 3.90 -6.33
CA ALA A 61 -23.00 5.17 -7.04
C ALA A 61 -21.62 5.34 -7.73
N GLN A 62 -20.60 4.56 -7.36
CA GLN A 62 -19.22 4.81 -7.85
C GLN A 62 -18.89 4.24 -9.23
N GLN A 63 -19.74 3.37 -9.81
CA GLN A 63 -19.67 3.01 -11.23
C GLN A 63 -20.58 3.88 -12.12
N GLN A 64 -21.44 4.73 -11.53
CA GLN A 64 -22.32 5.65 -12.26
C GLN A 64 -21.63 6.99 -12.62
N GLY A 65 -20.47 7.28 -12.02
CA GLY A 65 -19.80 8.58 -12.08
C GLY A 65 -19.16 8.96 -13.42
N ASP A 66 -18.96 8.04 -14.37
CA ASP A 66 -18.38 8.36 -15.69
C ASP A 66 -19.42 8.30 -16.83
N LEU A 67 -20.54 7.59 -16.64
CA LEU A 67 -21.60 7.52 -17.65
C LEU A 67 -22.45 8.79 -17.67
N GLU A 68 -22.93 9.26 -16.51
CA GLU A 68 -23.81 10.42 -16.43
C GLU A 68 -23.17 11.72 -16.94
N PRO A 69 -21.90 12.05 -16.63
CA PRO A 69 -21.26 13.25 -17.17
C PRO A 69 -20.99 13.14 -18.68
N ARG A 70 -20.70 11.94 -19.19
CA ARG A 70 -20.52 11.71 -20.64
C ARG A 70 -21.84 11.77 -21.39
N PHE A 71 -22.90 11.20 -20.83
CA PHE A 71 -24.26 11.24 -21.37
C PHE A 71 -24.76 12.68 -21.46
N ARG A 72 -24.64 13.48 -20.38
CA ARG A 72 -24.98 14.91 -20.39
C ARG A 72 -24.13 15.77 -21.34
N ARG A 73 -22.95 15.31 -21.72
CA ARG A 73 -22.09 16.03 -22.68
C ARG A 73 -22.52 15.77 -24.14
N LEU A 74 -23.23 14.66 -24.37
CA LEU A 74 -23.72 14.24 -25.68
C LEU A 74 -25.17 14.68 -25.90
N ASP A 75 -25.96 14.75 -24.82
CA ASP A 75 -27.33 15.27 -24.77
C ASP A 75 -27.28 16.81 -24.92
N ARG A 76 -27.36 17.28 -26.17
CA ARG A 76 -27.10 18.69 -26.51
C ARG A 76 -28.31 19.54 -26.29
N ASP A 77 -29.50 18.98 -26.44
CA ASP A 77 -30.76 19.69 -26.22
C ASP A 77 -31.29 19.55 -24.77
N GLY A 78 -30.72 18.64 -23.97
CA GLY A 78 -30.95 18.52 -22.55
C GLY A 78 -32.26 17.81 -22.20
N ASP A 79 -32.80 17.01 -23.11
CA ASP A 79 -34.08 16.32 -22.95
C ASP A 79 -33.97 15.00 -22.16
N GLY A 80 -32.73 14.59 -21.81
CA GLY A 80 -32.44 13.39 -21.05
C GLY A 80 -32.32 12.12 -21.90
N LYS A 81 -32.25 12.26 -23.23
CA LYS A 81 -32.11 11.18 -24.22
C LYS A 81 -31.01 11.55 -25.22
N LEU A 82 -30.60 10.58 -26.04
CA LEU A 82 -29.66 10.83 -27.15
C LEU A 82 -30.30 10.38 -28.45
N THR A 83 -30.31 11.29 -29.43
CA THR A 83 -30.78 11.02 -30.80
C THR A 83 -29.63 10.53 -31.71
N PRO A 84 -29.91 9.91 -32.88
CA PRO A 84 -28.88 9.53 -33.86
C PRO A 84 -28.01 10.69 -34.32
N GLU A 85 -28.55 11.92 -34.30
CA GLU A 85 -27.86 13.16 -34.62
C GLU A 85 -26.87 13.60 -33.53
N GLU A 86 -27.14 13.23 -32.27
CA GLU A 86 -26.31 13.53 -31.09
C GLU A 86 -25.27 12.45 -30.80
N LEU A 87 -25.49 11.23 -31.30
CA LEU A 87 -24.61 10.08 -31.16
C LEU A 87 -24.33 9.41 -32.53
N PRO A 88 -23.42 9.95 -33.35
CA PRO A 88 -23.16 9.41 -34.68
C PRO A 88 -22.37 8.09 -34.67
N GLY A 89 -22.84 7.10 -35.45
CA GLY A 89 -22.11 5.87 -35.79
C GLY A 89 -22.60 4.59 -35.09
N GLU A 90 -21.92 3.47 -35.35
CA GLU A 90 -22.25 2.07 -34.97
C GLU A 90 -22.62 1.83 -33.48
N TRP A 91 -22.38 2.82 -32.62
CA TRP A 91 -22.73 2.80 -31.20
C TRP A 91 -24.23 2.97 -30.94
N PHE A 92 -24.95 3.75 -31.77
CA PHE A 92 -26.38 4.01 -31.53
C PHE A 92 -27.19 2.72 -31.52
N GLY A 93 -27.03 1.88 -32.55
CA GLY A 93 -27.74 0.60 -32.65
C GLY A 93 -27.35 -0.46 -31.62
N ARG A 94 -26.26 -0.23 -30.85
CA ARG A 94 -25.85 -1.09 -29.72
C ARG A 94 -26.44 -0.63 -28.39
N LEU A 95 -26.78 0.66 -28.28
CA LEU A 95 -27.29 1.26 -27.05
C LEU A 95 -28.82 1.37 -27.05
N ASP A 96 -29.46 1.53 -28.21
CA ASP A 96 -30.92 1.54 -28.38
C ASP A 96 -31.46 0.09 -28.32
N THR A 97 -31.57 -0.44 -27.11
CA THR A 97 -32.02 -1.83 -26.86
C THR A 97 -33.49 -2.06 -27.19
N ASN A 98 -34.36 -1.05 -27.04
CA ASN A 98 -35.79 -1.19 -27.30
C ASN A 98 -36.16 -0.85 -28.77
N LYS A 99 -35.22 -0.27 -29.53
CA LYS A 99 -35.34 0.14 -30.95
C LYS A 99 -36.41 1.20 -31.19
N ASP A 100 -36.62 2.09 -30.23
CA ASP A 100 -37.58 3.19 -30.35
C ASP A 100 -37.00 4.44 -31.04
N GLY A 101 -35.70 4.40 -31.39
CA GLY A 101 -35.03 5.46 -32.13
C GLY A 101 -34.42 6.55 -31.26
N VAL A 102 -34.36 6.36 -29.93
CA VAL A 102 -33.61 7.22 -28.98
C VAL A 102 -32.86 6.34 -27.96
N VAL A 103 -31.75 6.82 -27.41
CA VAL A 103 -31.03 6.12 -26.33
C VAL A 103 -31.26 6.85 -25.02
N THR A 104 -31.93 6.20 -24.08
CA THR A 104 -32.08 6.71 -22.72
C THR A 104 -30.87 6.39 -21.84
N LEU A 105 -30.71 7.11 -20.73
CA LEU A 105 -29.66 6.84 -19.75
C LEU A 105 -29.76 5.41 -19.18
N GLU A 106 -30.98 4.88 -19.03
CA GLU A 106 -31.21 3.52 -18.55
C GLU A 106 -30.74 2.47 -19.57
N GLU A 107 -30.95 2.72 -20.85
CA GLU A 107 -30.49 1.83 -21.92
C GLU A 107 -28.98 1.90 -22.11
N ALA A 108 -28.38 3.09 -22.01
CA ALA A 108 -26.93 3.23 -21.96
C ALA A 108 -26.32 2.47 -20.77
N ARG A 109 -26.97 2.49 -19.60
CA ARG A 109 -26.56 1.69 -18.43
C ARG A 109 -26.70 0.19 -18.68
N ALA A 110 -27.84 -0.24 -19.22
CA ALA A 110 -28.12 -1.65 -19.48
C ALA A 110 -27.18 -2.23 -20.55
N ALA A 111 -26.90 -1.48 -21.61
CA ALA A 111 -26.00 -1.87 -22.67
C ALA A 111 -24.55 -1.95 -22.18
N MET A 112 -24.09 -1.03 -21.32
CA MET A 112 -22.77 -1.11 -20.69
C MET A 112 -22.65 -2.25 -19.68
N ALA A 113 -23.71 -2.57 -18.94
CA ALA A 113 -23.76 -3.75 -18.09
C ALA A 113 -23.71 -5.05 -18.93
N THR A 114 -24.32 -5.05 -20.11
CA THR A 114 -24.37 -6.20 -21.02
C THR A 114 -23.04 -6.38 -21.79
N THR A 115 -22.37 -5.32 -22.20
CA THR A 115 -21.03 -5.40 -22.83
C THR A 115 -19.94 -5.79 -21.84
N ALA A 116 -20.06 -5.38 -20.57
CA ALA A 116 -19.21 -5.89 -19.48
C ALA A 116 -19.41 -7.40 -19.24
N ALA A 117 -20.60 -7.94 -19.52
CA ALA A 117 -20.90 -9.36 -19.37
C ALA A 117 -20.63 -10.21 -20.64
N ALA A 118 -20.73 -9.61 -21.84
CA ALA A 118 -20.72 -10.35 -23.10
C ALA A 118 -19.34 -10.49 -23.77
N ASP A 119 -18.35 -9.66 -23.41
CA ASP A 119 -16.96 -9.77 -23.91
C ASP A 119 -16.00 -10.37 -22.86
N THR A 120 -16.51 -11.00 -21.80
CA THR A 120 -15.68 -11.81 -20.90
C THR A 120 -15.60 -13.21 -21.48
N PRO A 121 -14.44 -13.70 -21.98
CA PRO A 121 -14.26 -15.12 -22.20
C PRO A 121 -14.63 -15.81 -20.89
N GLN A 122 -15.54 -16.79 -20.95
CA GLN A 122 -15.90 -17.61 -19.82
C GLN A 122 -14.59 -18.17 -19.23
N ALA A 123 -14.13 -17.58 -18.12
CA ALA A 123 -12.82 -17.88 -17.57
C ALA A 123 -12.85 -19.33 -17.10
N VAL A 124 -12.27 -20.21 -17.91
CA VAL A 124 -11.90 -21.54 -17.46
C VAL A 124 -10.94 -21.31 -16.29
N ALA A 125 -11.34 -21.76 -15.09
CA ALA A 125 -10.45 -21.73 -13.94
C ALA A 125 -9.10 -22.32 -14.37
N PRO A 126 -7.97 -21.63 -14.13
CA PRO A 126 -6.69 -22.06 -14.67
C PRO A 126 -6.45 -23.52 -14.30
N THR A 127 -6.21 -24.35 -15.32
CA THR A 127 -5.85 -25.78 -15.18
C THR A 127 -4.40 -25.95 -14.74
N TRP A 128 -3.88 -24.98 -13.99
CA TRP A 128 -2.58 -25.09 -13.35
C TRP A 128 -2.68 -26.06 -12.18
N LYS A 129 -1.69 -26.93 -12.03
CA LYS A 129 -1.67 -27.95 -11.00
C LYS A 129 -1.00 -27.43 -9.73
N GLN A 130 -1.78 -27.26 -8.67
CA GLN A 130 -1.29 -26.90 -7.35
C GLN A 130 -0.83 -28.14 -6.56
N ASP A 131 0.47 -28.27 -6.31
CA ASP A 131 1.06 -29.40 -5.55
C ASP A 131 1.26 -29.09 -4.05
N PHE A 132 0.85 -27.90 -3.59
CA PHE A 132 0.91 -27.46 -2.18
C PHE A 132 -0.46 -26.95 -1.75
N VAL A 133 -1.01 -27.47 -0.66
CA VAL A 133 -2.28 -27.00 -0.11
C VAL A 133 -2.04 -25.74 0.73
N PRO A 134 -2.52 -24.56 0.31
CA PRO A 134 -2.34 -23.33 1.07
C PRO A 134 -3.05 -23.37 2.43
N ASP A 135 -2.39 -22.88 3.47
CA ASP A 135 -3.00 -22.53 4.75
C ASP A 135 -2.93 -21.00 4.90
N ALA A 136 -3.96 -20.31 4.40
CA ALA A 136 -4.00 -18.85 4.36
C ALA A 136 -5.27 -18.25 5.01
N PRO A 137 -5.48 -18.44 6.32
CA PRO A 137 -6.59 -17.83 7.04
C PRO A 137 -6.47 -16.31 7.08
N PHE A 138 -7.61 -15.64 7.27
CA PHE A 138 -7.61 -14.25 7.70
C PHE A 138 -6.92 -14.13 9.06
N VAL A 139 -6.15 -13.05 9.21
CA VAL A 139 -5.61 -12.59 10.48
C VAL A 139 -6.27 -11.27 10.83
N GLY A 140 -6.67 -11.14 12.09
CA GLY A 140 -7.51 -10.03 12.53
C GLY A 140 -8.97 -10.13 12.04
N GLU A 141 -9.69 -9.00 12.13
CA GLU A 141 -11.07 -8.89 11.68
C GLU A 141 -11.21 -8.97 10.15
N ILE A 142 -12.14 -9.81 9.69
CA ILE A 142 -12.65 -9.77 8.31
C ILE A 142 -13.38 -8.44 8.11
N ASN A 143 -13.10 -7.79 6.99
CA ASN A 143 -13.50 -6.42 6.67
C ASN A 143 -12.87 -5.37 7.59
N GLY A 144 -11.79 -5.72 8.30
CA GLY A 144 -10.92 -4.79 8.99
C GLY A 144 -9.95 -4.10 8.03
N SER A 145 -9.46 -2.92 8.42
CA SER A 145 -8.49 -2.14 7.65
C SER A 145 -7.05 -2.37 8.13
N TYR A 146 -6.23 -2.93 7.25
CA TYR A 146 -4.78 -3.19 7.45
C TYR A 146 -4.04 -2.65 6.22
N ILE A 147 -3.96 -1.33 6.13
CA ILE A 147 -3.34 -0.64 5.00
C ILE A 147 -1.82 -0.63 5.23
N ASP A 148 -1.08 -1.10 4.24
CA ASP A 148 0.40 -1.15 4.23
C ASP A 148 0.96 -1.80 5.51
N PRO A 149 0.65 -3.09 5.75
CA PRO A 149 1.10 -3.75 6.96
C PRO A 149 2.57 -4.15 6.86
N GLU A 150 3.41 -3.66 7.75
CA GLU A 150 4.85 -3.95 7.77
C GLU A 150 5.22 -4.84 8.95
N PHE A 151 6.10 -5.82 8.74
CA PHE A 151 6.40 -6.86 9.73
C PHE A 151 7.83 -6.76 10.28
N ASN A 152 7.97 -6.96 11.59
CA ASN A 152 9.26 -7.00 12.26
C ASN A 152 9.46 -8.32 13.01
N GLU A 153 10.34 -9.17 12.47
CA GLU A 153 10.69 -10.47 13.05
C GLU A 153 11.35 -10.35 14.42
N GLY A 154 12.22 -9.35 14.61
CA GLY A 154 12.93 -9.14 15.87
C GLY A 154 12.02 -8.67 16.99
N ALA A 155 10.99 -7.88 16.65
CA ALA A 155 9.97 -7.44 17.60
C ALA A 155 8.84 -8.45 17.79
N GLY A 156 8.62 -9.35 16.81
CA GLY A 156 7.42 -10.20 16.77
C GLY A 156 6.14 -9.37 16.60
N GLN A 157 6.19 -8.32 15.79
CA GLN A 157 5.14 -7.31 15.67
C GLN A 157 4.84 -6.94 14.23
N VAL A 158 3.63 -6.43 13.99
CA VAL A 158 3.19 -5.79 12.75
C VAL A 158 2.88 -4.32 13.04
N VAL A 159 3.13 -3.43 12.08
CA VAL A 159 2.60 -2.06 12.07
C VAL A 159 1.69 -1.89 10.87
N PHE A 160 0.61 -1.14 10.98
CA PHE A 160 -0.26 -0.84 9.84
C PHE A 160 -1.02 0.46 10.04
N GLN A 161 -1.49 1.05 8.93
CA GLN A 161 -2.46 2.14 8.93
C GLN A 161 -3.89 1.59 8.84
N ASP A 162 -4.83 2.21 9.54
CA ASP A 162 -6.26 1.95 9.35
C ASP A 162 -6.95 3.02 8.49
N THR A 163 -8.19 2.77 8.09
CA THR A 163 -9.01 3.69 7.28
C THR A 163 -9.36 5.01 7.98
N GLN A 164 -9.05 5.14 9.27
CA GLN A 164 -9.20 6.37 10.06
C GLN A 164 -7.86 7.12 10.19
N ASN A 165 -6.82 6.68 9.48
CA ASN A 165 -5.47 7.24 9.48
C ASN A 165 -4.81 7.18 10.85
N ARG A 166 -5.00 6.06 11.55
CA ARG A 166 -4.29 5.74 12.77
C ARG A 166 -3.23 4.69 12.51
N VAL A 167 -2.10 4.82 13.20
CA VAL A 167 -1.00 3.85 13.17
C VAL A 167 -1.17 2.91 14.36
N TRP A 168 -1.26 1.62 14.06
CA TRP A 168 -1.37 0.57 15.06
C TRP A 168 -0.14 -0.32 15.03
N ILE A 169 0.32 -0.74 16.20
CA ILE A 169 1.22 -1.89 16.35
C ILE A 169 0.42 -3.05 16.95
N GLY A 170 0.59 -4.24 16.37
CA GLY A 170 -0.01 -5.49 16.82
C GLY A 170 1.04 -6.53 17.15
N ASP A 171 0.84 -7.27 18.24
CA ASP A 171 1.71 -8.37 18.65
C ASP A 171 1.37 -9.64 17.87
N LEU A 172 2.41 -10.36 17.46
CA LEU A 172 2.32 -11.64 16.78
C LEU A 172 2.66 -12.78 17.73
N ASP A 173 1.93 -13.87 17.61
CA ASP A 173 2.35 -15.16 18.12
C ASP A 173 3.36 -15.77 17.14
N PRO A 174 4.66 -15.89 17.51
CA PRO A 174 5.69 -16.35 16.60
C PRO A 174 5.54 -17.83 16.24
N ASP A 175 4.83 -18.64 17.03
CA ASP A 175 4.65 -20.06 16.75
C ASP A 175 3.57 -20.30 15.68
N THR A 176 2.59 -19.40 15.58
CA THR A 176 1.45 -19.54 14.65
C THR A 176 1.43 -18.50 13.54
N GLY A 177 2.18 -17.39 13.69
CA GLY A 177 2.12 -16.24 12.78
C GLY A 177 0.74 -15.58 12.79
N ARG A 178 0.04 -15.57 13.94
CA ARG A 178 -1.27 -14.90 14.08
C ARG A 178 -1.16 -13.70 15.01
N PHE A 179 -2.08 -12.76 14.85
CA PHE A 179 -2.26 -11.70 15.85
C PHE A 179 -2.59 -12.32 17.21
N ARG A 180 -2.00 -11.78 18.28
CA ARG A 180 -2.31 -12.21 19.65
C ARG A 180 -3.71 -11.79 20.07
N THR A 181 -4.23 -10.72 19.48
CA THR A 181 -5.61 -10.25 19.68
C THR A 181 -6.44 -10.43 18.42
N ALA A 182 -7.76 -10.31 18.56
CA ALA A 182 -8.71 -10.48 17.46
C ALA A 182 -8.56 -9.43 16.35
N THR A 183 -7.89 -8.30 16.61
CA THR A 183 -7.80 -7.16 15.69
C THR A 183 -6.37 -6.80 15.32
N GLY A 184 -5.36 -7.22 16.09
CA GLY A 184 -3.99 -6.72 15.97
C GLY A 184 -3.84 -5.23 16.28
N ARG A 185 -4.87 -4.59 16.86
CA ARG A 185 -4.85 -3.17 17.27
C ARG A 185 -4.49 -3.08 18.75
N ASP A 186 -3.28 -3.51 19.07
CA ASP A 186 -2.85 -3.68 20.46
C ASP A 186 -2.36 -2.36 21.05
N TYR A 187 -1.61 -1.60 20.24
CA TYR A 187 -1.07 -0.30 20.64
C TYR A 187 -1.35 0.76 19.58
N LEU A 188 -2.07 1.81 19.97
CA LEU A 188 -2.23 3.01 19.13
C LEU A 188 -0.95 3.84 19.23
N VAL A 189 -0.24 4.02 18.12
CA VAL A 189 1.01 4.78 18.05
C VAL A 189 0.74 6.26 17.79
N ASP A 190 -0.06 6.57 16.78
CA ASP A 190 -0.42 7.94 16.44
C ASP A 190 -1.71 7.98 15.61
N GLU A 191 -2.29 9.17 15.51
CA GLU A 191 -3.53 9.46 14.78
C GLU A 191 -3.33 10.59 13.77
N ASN A 192 -4.23 10.64 12.78
CA ASN A 192 -4.24 11.66 11.72
C ASN A 192 -2.96 11.68 10.89
N ILE A 193 -2.39 10.50 10.62
CA ILE A 193 -1.27 10.41 9.67
C ILE A 193 -1.74 10.68 8.24
N THR A 194 -0.80 10.94 7.34
CA THR A 194 -1.12 11.18 5.94
C THR A 194 -1.75 9.92 5.33
N ILE A 195 -2.81 10.10 4.55
CA ILE A 195 -3.47 9.02 3.81
C ILE A 195 -2.52 8.39 2.79
N ILE A 196 -2.65 7.09 2.57
CA ILE A 196 -1.98 6.35 1.48
C ILE A 196 -2.97 6.21 0.33
N PHE A 197 -2.57 6.55 -0.89
CA PHE A 197 -3.38 6.35 -2.10
C PHE A 197 -2.54 5.74 -3.22
N ASP A 198 -3.16 4.83 -3.97
CA ASP A 198 -2.62 4.35 -5.25
C ASP A 198 -3.03 5.27 -6.42
N ARG A 199 -4.18 5.96 -6.32
CA ARG A 199 -4.65 6.96 -7.30
C ARG A 199 -5.38 8.09 -6.58
N PRO A 200 -4.84 9.31 -6.50
CA PRO A 200 -5.44 10.37 -5.72
C PRO A 200 -6.73 10.89 -6.37
N PRO A 201 -7.79 11.19 -5.60
CA PRO A 201 -8.77 12.17 -6.05
C PRO A 201 -8.05 13.51 -6.22
N GLN A 202 -8.35 14.22 -7.32
CA GLN A 202 -7.72 15.50 -7.68
C GLN A 202 -7.69 16.45 -6.46
N GLY A 203 -6.50 16.86 -6.03
CA GLY A 203 -6.30 17.93 -5.05
C GLY A 203 -5.99 17.51 -3.60
N ARG A 204 -5.83 16.22 -3.26
CA ARG A 204 -5.38 15.80 -1.91
C ARG A 204 -3.93 15.30 -1.93
N LYS A 205 -3.13 15.76 -0.96
CA LYS A 205 -1.78 15.22 -0.68
C LYS A 205 -1.90 13.81 -0.08
N PHE A 206 -0.95 12.93 -0.40
CA PHE A 206 -0.87 11.55 0.07
C PHE A 206 0.58 11.11 0.23
N SER A 207 0.80 10.03 1.00
CA SER A 207 2.09 9.35 1.12
C SER A 207 2.14 8.14 0.19
N THR A 208 3.31 7.85 -0.38
CA THR A 208 3.50 6.66 -1.22
C THR A 208 3.66 5.38 -0.40
N ASN A 209 4.16 5.50 0.83
CA ASN A 209 4.31 4.43 1.81
C ASN A 209 3.59 4.76 3.11
N GLY A 210 3.18 3.73 3.81
CA GLY A 210 2.62 3.75 5.15
C GLY A 210 3.67 3.70 6.25
N PRO A 211 3.28 3.28 7.46
CA PRO A 211 4.21 3.18 8.58
C PRO A 211 5.18 2.01 8.40
N GLU A 212 6.47 2.28 8.59
CA GLU A 212 7.57 1.36 8.26
C GLU A 212 8.49 1.12 9.45
N TRP A 213 8.99 -0.10 9.63
CA TRP A 213 9.85 -0.42 10.77
C TRP A 213 11.31 0.07 10.60
N THR A 214 11.88 0.51 11.72
CA THR A 214 13.33 0.66 11.90
C THR A 214 13.71 0.36 13.35
N ARG A 215 14.99 0.53 13.68
CA ARG A 215 15.52 0.27 15.01
C ARG A 215 16.69 1.17 15.32
N ASP A 216 16.66 1.80 16.49
CA ASP A 216 17.78 2.53 17.07
C ASP A 216 18.26 1.90 18.38
N ASP A 217 19.10 2.62 19.11
CA ASP A 217 19.68 2.21 20.40
C ASP A 217 18.62 2.01 21.50
N GLN A 218 17.46 2.64 21.37
CA GLN A 218 16.31 2.51 22.26
C GLN A 218 15.36 1.37 21.83
N GLY A 219 15.65 0.66 20.74
CA GLY A 219 14.86 -0.48 20.27
C GLY A 219 14.05 -0.19 19.01
N HIS A 220 13.01 -0.99 18.79
CA HIS A 220 12.18 -0.92 17.59
C HIS A 220 11.32 0.35 17.57
N CYS A 221 11.22 0.96 16.40
CA CYS A 221 10.39 2.13 16.17
C CYS A 221 9.82 2.10 14.75
N VAL A 222 8.78 2.88 14.54
CA VAL A 222 8.07 2.99 13.26
C VAL A 222 8.19 4.40 12.73
N VAL A 223 8.42 4.55 11.44
CA VAL A 223 8.49 5.83 10.75
C VAL A 223 7.27 5.98 9.85
N TYR A 224 6.66 7.16 9.83
CA TYR A 224 5.48 7.42 9.02
C TYR A 224 5.44 8.89 8.59
N THR A 225 4.64 9.17 7.57
CA THR A 225 4.39 10.53 7.08
C THR A 225 3.18 11.14 7.77
N LYS A 226 3.32 12.33 8.36
CA LYS A 226 2.22 13.09 8.98
C LYS A 226 2.41 14.59 8.81
N ALA A 227 1.32 15.31 8.58
CA ALA A 227 1.34 16.76 8.50
C ALA A 227 1.65 17.39 9.87
N ASP A 228 2.54 18.38 9.87
CA ASP A 228 2.82 19.18 11.06
C ASP A 228 1.71 20.24 11.31
N ALA A 229 1.91 21.10 12.32
CA ALA A 229 0.95 22.14 12.67
C ALA A 229 0.71 23.17 11.55
N ALA A 230 1.61 23.29 10.57
CA ALA A 230 1.47 24.15 9.40
C ALA A 230 0.79 23.44 8.22
N GLY A 231 0.47 22.14 8.35
CA GLY A 231 -0.11 21.34 7.28
C GLY A 231 0.92 20.86 6.24
N VAL A 232 2.21 20.93 6.56
CA VAL A 232 3.30 20.43 5.71
C VAL A 232 3.57 18.97 6.08
N MET A 233 3.62 18.07 5.11
CA MET A 233 3.95 16.66 5.37
C MET A 233 5.38 16.56 5.88
N GLN A 234 5.58 15.84 6.98
CA GLN A 234 6.89 15.62 7.59
C GLN A 234 7.04 14.15 7.97
N GLN A 235 8.28 13.75 8.24
CA GLN A 235 8.64 12.43 8.73
C GLN A 235 8.50 12.40 10.25
N TRP A 236 7.84 11.37 10.78
CA TRP A 236 7.63 11.17 12.21
C TRP A 236 8.10 9.78 12.60
N LEU A 237 8.59 9.66 13.83
CA LEU A 237 9.00 8.41 14.45
C LEU A 237 8.10 8.15 15.65
N GLY A 238 7.54 6.94 15.74
CA GLY A 238 6.76 6.47 16.87
C GLY A 238 7.35 5.20 17.46
N ARG A 239 7.15 4.99 18.77
CA ARG A 239 7.41 3.71 19.45
C ARG A 239 6.49 3.55 20.65
N ILE A 240 6.44 2.34 21.21
CA ILE A 240 5.77 2.07 22.48
C ILE A 240 6.81 2.01 23.60
N VAL A 241 6.63 2.82 24.65
CA VAL A 241 7.44 2.82 25.88
C VAL A 241 6.49 2.59 27.04
N ASP A 242 6.71 1.54 27.83
CA ASP A 242 5.86 1.17 28.97
C ASP A 242 4.35 1.11 28.64
N GLY A 243 4.03 0.59 27.44
CA GLY A 243 2.66 0.46 26.95
C GLY A 243 2.01 1.78 26.48
N GLN A 244 2.78 2.86 26.35
CA GLN A 244 2.31 4.16 25.85
C GLN A 244 3.08 4.59 24.61
N ALA A 245 2.40 5.28 23.69
CA ALA A 245 3.05 5.83 22.51
C ALA A 245 3.95 7.02 22.84
N ALA A 246 5.16 6.99 22.30
CA ALA A 246 6.08 8.12 22.25
C ALA A 246 6.34 8.47 20.79
N VAL A 247 6.02 9.71 20.40
CA VAL A 247 6.16 10.19 19.01
C VAL A 247 7.08 11.41 18.93
N LYS A 248 7.90 11.46 17.88
CA LYS A 248 8.86 12.52 17.59
C LYS A 248 8.77 12.91 16.12
N GLN A 249 8.53 14.18 15.83
CA GLN A 249 8.73 14.72 14.49
C GLN A 249 10.23 14.76 14.17
N LEU A 250 10.63 14.16 13.06
CA LEU A 250 12.01 14.12 12.58
C LEU A 250 12.33 15.34 11.71
N THR A 251 11.69 15.45 10.54
CA THR A 251 11.97 16.53 9.59
C THR A 251 11.15 17.78 9.88
N ARG A 252 11.71 18.94 9.53
CA ARG A 252 11.09 20.25 9.71
C ARG A 252 11.35 21.11 8.47
N GLY A 253 10.40 21.95 8.09
CA GLY A 253 10.61 22.89 7.00
C GLY A 253 9.33 23.25 6.25
N ALA A 254 9.49 24.05 5.20
CA ALA A 254 8.39 24.51 4.36
C ALA A 254 8.04 23.54 3.22
N VAL A 255 8.82 22.48 3.03
CA VAL A 255 8.65 21.51 1.95
C VAL A 255 8.08 20.21 2.50
N ASP A 256 7.13 19.63 1.76
CA ASP A 256 6.57 18.31 2.07
C ASP A 256 7.65 17.22 1.98
N CYS A 257 7.79 16.43 3.04
CA CYS A 257 8.60 15.21 3.11
C CYS A 257 7.65 14.02 3.36
N TYR A 258 7.53 13.11 2.40
CA TYR A 258 6.54 12.04 2.35
C TYR A 258 7.10 10.75 1.75
N GLY A 259 6.38 9.63 1.87
CA GLY A 259 6.86 8.35 1.32
C GLY A 259 8.12 7.87 2.03
N ASN A 260 8.00 7.65 3.35
CA ASN A 260 9.10 7.20 4.18
C ASN A 260 9.64 5.83 3.76
N MET A 261 10.96 5.69 3.77
CA MET A 261 11.68 4.45 3.54
C MET A 261 12.81 4.41 4.57
N PRO A 262 12.58 3.87 5.78
CA PRO A 262 13.59 3.83 6.83
C PRO A 262 14.53 2.62 6.66
N SER A 263 15.77 2.75 7.13
CA SER A 263 16.75 1.67 7.11
C SER A 263 16.36 0.53 8.05
N ARG A 264 16.42 -0.72 7.56
CA ARG A 264 16.20 -1.93 8.38
C ARG A 264 17.50 -2.61 8.83
N PHE A 265 18.60 -2.36 8.13
CA PHE A 265 19.93 -2.87 8.46
C PHE A 265 20.49 -2.21 9.74
N GLN A 266 21.46 -2.86 10.38
CA GLN A 266 22.18 -2.32 11.54
C GLN A 266 23.68 -2.32 11.26
N ASP A 267 24.30 -1.16 11.31
CA ASP A 267 25.74 -0.95 11.09
C ASP A 267 26.40 -0.16 12.24
N GLY A 268 25.71 -0.04 13.38
CA GLY A 268 26.18 0.69 14.56
C GLY A 268 26.01 2.21 14.46
N LYS A 269 25.34 2.70 13.41
CA LYS A 269 24.99 4.12 13.24
C LYS A 269 23.49 4.34 13.44
N PRO A 270 23.07 5.60 13.66
CA PRO A 270 21.66 5.97 13.69
C PRO A 270 20.91 5.52 12.42
N PRO A 271 19.59 5.25 12.53
CA PRO A 271 18.80 4.92 11.35
C PRO A 271 18.86 6.01 10.29
N ARG A 272 18.83 5.59 9.02
CA ARG A 272 18.66 6.50 7.88
C ARG A 272 17.21 6.48 7.45
N ILE A 273 16.61 7.65 7.33
CA ILE A 273 15.24 7.79 6.85
C ILE A 273 15.28 8.41 5.47
N ALA A 274 15.09 7.59 4.44
CA ALA A 274 14.87 8.11 3.10
C ALA A 274 13.42 8.54 2.94
N TYR A 275 13.18 9.57 2.14
CA TYR A 275 11.86 10.10 1.85
C TYR A 275 11.86 10.84 0.52
N THR A 276 10.67 10.98 -0.03
CA THR A 276 10.42 11.85 -1.19
C THR A 276 10.03 13.26 -0.75
N TYR A 277 10.39 14.26 -1.56
CA TYR A 277 10.05 15.67 -1.32
C TYR A 277 9.74 16.40 -2.64
N ASP A 278 9.38 17.67 -2.57
CA ASP A 278 9.07 18.53 -3.74
C ASP A 278 7.73 18.16 -4.43
N TRP A 279 6.65 18.18 -3.64
CA TRP A 279 5.29 17.96 -4.15
C TRP A 279 4.92 18.97 -5.25
N PRO A 280 4.20 18.58 -6.32
CA PRO A 280 3.47 17.31 -6.55
C PRO A 280 4.36 16.11 -6.90
N ILE A 281 3.86 14.89 -6.64
CA ILE A 281 4.60 13.63 -6.78
C ILE A 281 5.32 13.45 -8.13
N TRP A 282 4.83 14.04 -9.22
CA TRP A 282 5.51 13.96 -10.52
C TRP A 282 6.78 14.81 -10.65
N ASN A 283 7.05 15.66 -9.67
CA ASN A 283 8.30 16.40 -9.52
C ASN A 283 9.14 15.85 -8.34
N ALA A 284 8.75 14.71 -7.77
CA ALA A 284 9.34 14.22 -6.54
C ALA A 284 10.85 13.99 -6.69
N LYS A 285 11.58 14.50 -5.71
CA LYS A 285 13.00 14.19 -5.48
C LYS A 285 13.09 13.27 -4.26
N ALA A 286 14.23 12.64 -4.05
CA ALA A 286 14.49 11.85 -2.86
C ALA A 286 15.68 12.41 -2.08
N ALA A 287 15.63 12.25 -0.77
CA ALA A 287 16.72 12.51 0.16
C ALA A 287 16.67 11.52 1.31
N TRP A 288 17.73 11.43 2.10
CA TRP A 288 17.68 10.78 3.40
C TRP A 288 18.35 11.60 4.49
N ILE A 289 17.94 11.35 5.73
CA ILE A 289 18.54 11.93 6.93
C ILE A 289 19.06 10.82 7.84
N PHE A 290 19.99 11.15 8.72
CA PHE A 290 20.22 10.37 9.94
C PHE A 290 19.25 10.85 11.03
N VAL A 291 18.70 9.95 11.84
CA VAL A 291 17.67 10.30 12.85
C VAL A 291 18.16 11.30 13.92
N ASP A 292 19.46 11.33 14.20
CA ASP A 292 20.11 12.26 15.12
C ASP A 292 20.58 13.57 14.44
N GLU A 293 20.67 13.59 13.12
CA GLU A 293 20.99 14.77 12.30
C GLU A 293 19.87 15.08 11.28
N PRO A 294 18.62 15.31 11.71
CA PRO A 294 17.47 15.40 10.80
C PRO A 294 17.43 16.68 9.94
N GLU A 295 18.30 17.66 10.23
CA GLU A 295 18.38 18.94 9.50
C GLU A 295 19.42 18.92 8.38
N GLU A 296 20.16 17.81 8.21
CA GLU A 296 21.22 17.64 7.21
C GLU A 296 20.83 16.57 6.17
N PRO A 297 19.90 16.87 5.24
CA PRO A 297 19.45 15.89 4.26
C PRO A 297 20.50 15.63 3.18
N HIS A 298 20.77 14.34 2.95
CA HIS A 298 21.56 13.85 1.84
C HIS A 298 20.66 13.70 0.61
N GLN A 299 20.90 14.46 -0.45
CA GLN A 299 20.10 14.40 -1.66
C GLN A 299 20.48 13.20 -2.52
N LEU A 300 19.47 12.51 -3.06
CA LEU A 300 19.66 11.44 -4.04
C LEU A 300 19.50 12.00 -5.46
N GLU A 301 20.62 12.20 -6.15
CA GLU A 301 20.62 12.60 -7.54
C GLU A 301 20.14 11.47 -8.46
N GLY A 302 19.43 11.81 -9.53
CA GLY A 302 18.97 10.84 -10.53
C GLY A 302 17.81 9.95 -10.08
N PHE A 303 17.17 10.25 -8.96
CA PHE A 303 15.95 9.59 -8.50
C PHE A 303 14.80 9.76 -9.51
N ASP A 304 14.12 8.66 -9.83
CA ASP A 304 12.91 8.64 -10.63
C ASP A 304 11.78 8.01 -9.81
N TYR A 305 10.84 8.83 -9.34
CA TYR A 305 9.71 8.41 -8.50
C TYR A 305 8.80 7.35 -9.14
N ARG A 306 8.91 7.14 -10.47
CA ARG A 306 8.11 6.14 -11.20
C ARG A 306 8.67 4.74 -11.06
N GLN A 307 9.88 4.61 -10.54
CA GLN A 307 10.58 3.36 -10.33
C GLN A 307 10.67 3.04 -8.83
N MET A 308 10.75 1.76 -8.49
CA MET A 308 10.86 1.35 -7.09
C MET A 308 12.26 1.69 -6.54
N SER A 309 12.30 2.07 -5.26
CA SER A 309 13.53 2.31 -4.51
C SER A 309 13.37 1.83 -3.07
N MET A 310 14.43 1.33 -2.46
CA MET A 310 14.39 0.84 -1.08
C MET A 310 15.78 0.80 -0.45
N TRP A 311 15.85 0.86 0.88
CA TRP A 311 17.06 0.49 1.60
C TRP A 311 17.32 -1.01 1.47
N SER A 312 18.59 -1.39 1.32
CA SER A 312 19.01 -2.76 1.53
C SER A 312 18.66 -3.23 2.94
N ALA A 313 18.17 -4.46 3.07
CA ALA A 313 17.93 -5.07 4.38
C ALA A 313 19.23 -5.51 5.10
N VAL A 314 20.36 -5.54 4.39
CA VAL A 314 21.62 -6.16 4.85
C VAL A 314 22.85 -5.25 4.76
N SER A 315 22.70 -4.02 4.27
CA SER A 315 23.83 -3.10 4.04
C SER A 315 23.37 -1.63 4.03
N PRO A 316 24.29 -0.66 4.19
CA PRO A 316 23.97 0.77 4.18
C PRO A 316 23.71 1.36 2.78
N GLU A 317 23.29 0.54 1.83
CA GLU A 317 23.10 0.94 0.45
C GLU A 317 21.62 1.23 0.18
N PHE A 318 21.32 2.41 -0.36
CA PHE A 318 20.00 2.74 -0.89
C PHE A 318 19.94 2.33 -2.36
N LEU A 319 19.00 1.46 -2.71
CA LEU A 319 18.87 0.89 -4.05
C LEU A 319 17.77 1.63 -4.82
N PHE A 320 18.03 1.94 -6.08
CA PHE A 320 17.07 2.59 -6.96
C PHE A 320 17.33 2.22 -8.41
N VAL A 321 16.34 2.39 -9.28
CA VAL A 321 16.51 2.19 -10.72
C VAL A 321 16.93 3.51 -11.35
N GLN A 322 18.04 3.47 -12.08
CA GLN A 322 18.54 4.59 -12.87
C GLN A 322 18.54 4.21 -14.35
N ARG A 323 17.94 5.06 -15.18
CA ARG A 323 18.06 4.93 -16.64
C ARG A 323 19.04 5.97 -17.17
N GLN A 324 20.17 5.49 -17.69
CA GLN A 324 21.13 6.35 -18.36
C GLN A 324 20.52 6.92 -19.65
N GLU A 325 20.94 8.13 -20.04
CA GLU A 325 20.45 8.78 -21.26
C GLU A 325 20.71 7.91 -22.49
N GLY A 326 19.68 7.68 -23.30
CA GLY A 326 19.75 6.82 -24.49
C GLY A 326 19.79 5.32 -24.22
N ALA A 327 19.86 4.87 -22.96
CA ALA A 327 19.81 3.46 -22.62
C ALA A 327 18.40 2.88 -22.81
N PRO A 328 18.27 1.65 -23.35
CA PRO A 328 16.97 1.03 -23.57
C PRO A 328 16.26 0.60 -22.28
N TYR A 329 17.02 0.42 -21.20
CA TYR A 329 16.55 -0.13 -19.92
C TYR A 329 17.05 0.69 -18.74
N GLY A 330 16.20 0.83 -17.72
CA GLY A 330 16.61 1.19 -16.37
C GLY A 330 17.41 0.05 -15.74
N GLN A 331 18.48 0.42 -15.03
CA GLN A 331 19.40 -0.49 -14.37
C GLN A 331 19.42 -0.22 -12.86
N VAL A 332 19.75 -1.23 -12.05
CA VAL A 332 19.87 -1.03 -10.61
C VAL A 332 21.12 -0.21 -10.31
N ALA A 333 20.96 0.83 -9.50
CA ALA A 333 22.04 1.59 -8.90
C ALA A 333 21.93 1.52 -7.38
N ARG A 334 23.06 1.77 -6.71
CA ARG A 334 23.13 1.97 -5.26
C ARG A 334 23.70 3.35 -4.94
N ALA A 335 23.21 3.95 -3.87
CA ALA A 335 23.82 5.09 -3.21
C ALA A 335 24.29 4.67 -1.82
N ASN A 336 25.56 4.94 -1.51
CA ASN A 336 26.10 4.68 -0.20
C ASN A 336 25.56 5.71 0.82
N ALA A 337 24.89 5.27 1.87
CA ALA A 337 24.23 6.15 2.86
C ALA A 337 25.14 7.20 3.49
N ASP A 338 26.43 6.89 3.64
CA ASP A 338 27.37 7.73 4.37
C ASP A 338 28.03 8.77 3.47
N THR A 339 28.37 8.38 2.24
CA THR A 339 29.15 9.21 1.32
C THR A 339 28.31 9.85 0.21
N GLY A 340 27.10 9.34 -0.03
CA GLY A 340 26.26 9.70 -1.17
C GLY A 340 26.79 9.21 -2.52
N ALA A 341 27.89 8.45 -2.55
CA ALA A 341 28.47 7.93 -3.78
C ALA A 341 27.51 6.96 -4.46
N VAL A 342 27.25 7.20 -5.76
CA VAL A 342 26.37 6.37 -6.59
C VAL A 342 27.18 5.43 -7.48
N GLN A 343 26.75 4.17 -7.57
CA GLN A 343 27.29 3.17 -8.49
C GLN A 343 26.15 2.40 -9.17
N VAL A 344 26.20 2.30 -10.50
CA VAL A 344 25.34 1.39 -11.27
C VAL A 344 25.84 -0.05 -11.10
N LEU A 345 24.94 -0.98 -10.79
CA LEU A 345 25.23 -2.37 -10.47
C LEU A 345 24.92 -3.34 -11.61
N THR A 346 24.01 -3.00 -12.52
CA THR A 346 23.59 -3.90 -13.61
C THR A 346 23.71 -3.23 -14.97
N ASN A 347 23.96 -4.02 -16.01
CA ASN A 347 24.07 -3.53 -17.40
C ASN A 347 23.53 -4.51 -18.45
N ASP A 348 22.87 -5.57 -18.01
CA ASP A 348 22.32 -6.60 -18.89
C ASP A 348 20.87 -6.26 -19.33
N GLU A 349 20.35 -7.01 -20.29
CA GLU A 349 19.05 -6.77 -20.91
C GLU A 349 17.86 -6.83 -19.93
N GLY A 350 16.81 -6.07 -20.26
CA GLY A 350 15.54 -5.99 -19.55
C GLY A 350 15.45 -4.83 -18.56
N GLU A 351 14.26 -4.25 -18.42
CA GLU A 351 13.99 -3.19 -17.45
C GLU A 351 14.09 -3.74 -16.03
N LYS A 352 14.96 -3.17 -15.21
CA LYS A 352 15.09 -3.55 -13.80
C LYS A 352 14.06 -2.81 -12.94
N ASN A 353 13.52 -3.49 -11.94
CA ASN A 353 12.64 -2.91 -10.94
C ASN A 353 12.79 -3.66 -9.59
N ASP A 354 12.20 -3.12 -8.53
CA ASP A 354 12.13 -3.72 -7.19
C ASP A 354 13.48 -4.33 -6.71
N PRO A 355 14.56 -3.53 -6.62
CA PRO A 355 15.89 -4.06 -6.29
C PRO A 355 16.05 -4.35 -4.80
N GLY A 356 16.57 -5.52 -4.44
CA GLY A 356 16.85 -5.90 -3.05
C GLY A 356 18.20 -6.58 -2.88
N LEU A 357 18.98 -6.18 -1.88
CA LEU A 357 20.20 -6.90 -1.49
C LEU A 357 19.90 -7.89 -0.35
N PHE A 358 20.49 -9.09 -0.45
CA PHE A 358 20.34 -10.16 0.53
C PHE A 358 21.66 -10.94 0.66
N ILE A 359 21.83 -11.68 1.76
CA ILE A 359 22.95 -12.59 2.00
C ILE A 359 22.53 -13.99 1.54
N ALA A 360 23.26 -14.56 0.59
CA ALA A 360 22.92 -15.83 -0.04
C ALA A 360 23.72 -17.00 0.59
N PRO A 361 23.13 -17.83 1.47
CA PRO A 361 23.82 -18.98 2.06
C PRO A 361 24.31 -20.00 1.01
N GLU A 362 23.56 -20.22 -0.07
CA GLU A 362 23.94 -21.11 -1.17
C GLU A 362 25.19 -20.66 -1.94
N PHE A 363 25.59 -19.39 -1.76
CA PHE A 363 26.82 -18.82 -2.31
C PHE A 363 27.84 -18.46 -1.22
N GLY A 364 27.82 -19.18 -0.10
CA GLY A 364 28.82 -19.01 0.96
C GLY A 364 28.62 -17.73 1.79
N GLY A 365 27.40 -17.16 1.81
CA GLY A 365 27.10 -15.95 2.56
C GLY A 365 27.52 -14.65 1.87
N GLU A 366 27.73 -14.68 0.56
CA GLU A 366 27.95 -13.48 -0.24
C GLU A 366 26.69 -12.61 -0.29
N ILE A 367 26.88 -11.28 -0.35
CA ILE A 367 25.78 -10.37 -0.68
C ILE A 367 25.46 -10.53 -2.17
N CYS A 368 24.19 -10.82 -2.45
CA CYS A 368 23.62 -10.90 -3.79
C CYS A 368 22.56 -9.81 -3.97
N LEU A 369 22.32 -9.48 -5.24
CA LEU A 369 21.26 -8.56 -5.64
C LEU A 369 20.14 -9.39 -6.28
N MET A 370 18.91 -9.10 -5.91
CA MET A 370 17.73 -9.47 -6.69
C MET A 370 17.12 -8.24 -7.33
N ALA A 371 16.52 -8.41 -8.51
CA ALA A 371 15.69 -7.38 -9.13
C ALA A 371 14.64 -8.03 -10.02
N SER A 372 13.43 -7.47 -10.04
CA SER A 372 12.46 -7.75 -11.10
C SER A 372 13.07 -7.37 -12.46
N VAL A 373 12.92 -8.24 -13.46
CA VAL A 373 13.32 -8.00 -14.85
C VAL A 373 12.08 -8.04 -15.72
N ASP A 374 11.78 -6.93 -16.39
CA ASP A 374 10.59 -6.69 -17.21
C ASP A 374 9.26 -6.98 -16.49
N ASN A 375 9.28 -7.00 -15.16
CA ASN A 375 8.19 -7.49 -14.32
C ASN A 375 7.70 -8.89 -14.74
N ARG A 376 8.61 -9.78 -15.18
CA ARG A 376 8.32 -11.17 -15.56
C ARG A 376 9.14 -12.21 -14.79
N ALA A 377 10.29 -11.82 -14.27
CA ALA A 377 11.19 -12.73 -13.56
C ALA A 377 11.99 -11.99 -12.49
N VAL A 378 12.44 -12.71 -11.47
CA VAL A 378 13.41 -12.20 -10.50
C VAL A 378 14.80 -12.62 -10.95
N GLY A 379 15.60 -11.66 -11.39
CA GLY A 379 17.02 -11.88 -11.70
C GLY A 379 17.84 -11.86 -10.42
N ILE A 380 18.79 -12.79 -10.28
CA ILE A 380 19.75 -12.85 -9.17
C ILE A 380 21.14 -12.54 -9.72
N TYR A 381 21.82 -11.58 -9.10
CA TYR A 381 23.11 -11.06 -9.54
C TYR A 381 24.16 -11.21 -8.45
N ARG A 382 25.37 -11.58 -8.87
CA ARG A 382 26.56 -11.68 -8.01
C ARG A 382 27.63 -10.71 -8.47
N ASP A 383 28.35 -10.14 -7.51
CA ASP A 383 29.55 -9.36 -7.79
C ASP A 383 30.73 -10.28 -8.09
N LEU A 384 30.83 -10.72 -9.35
CA LEU A 384 31.96 -11.53 -9.83
C LEU A 384 33.18 -10.69 -10.20
N LYS A 385 33.23 -9.42 -9.77
CA LYS A 385 34.33 -8.48 -10.05
C LYS A 385 34.58 -8.30 -11.54
N SER A 386 33.51 -8.19 -12.32
CA SER A 386 33.56 -7.89 -13.75
C SER A 386 34.38 -6.61 -14.01
N PRO A 387 35.13 -6.52 -15.13
CA PRO A 387 35.97 -5.35 -15.42
C PRO A 387 35.19 -4.02 -15.54
N ASP A 388 33.91 -4.09 -15.88
CA ASP A 388 32.99 -2.94 -15.97
C ASP A 388 32.37 -2.55 -14.61
N GLY A 389 32.69 -3.28 -13.54
CA GLY A 389 32.15 -3.08 -12.19
C GLY A 389 30.69 -3.52 -12.02
N CYS A 390 30.07 -4.09 -13.05
CA CYS A 390 28.68 -4.56 -13.00
C CYS A 390 28.60 -6.01 -12.51
N TRP A 391 27.50 -6.30 -11.80
CA TRP A 391 27.20 -7.59 -11.25
C TRP A 391 26.63 -8.50 -12.33
N THR A 392 27.01 -9.77 -12.30
CA THR A 392 26.60 -10.76 -13.31
C THR A 392 25.31 -11.43 -12.87
N ARG A 393 24.30 -11.48 -13.76
CA ARG A 393 23.10 -12.30 -13.52
C ARG A 393 23.49 -13.79 -13.55
N VAL A 394 23.33 -14.47 -12.41
CA VAL A 394 23.69 -15.89 -12.23
C VAL A 394 22.47 -16.82 -12.16
N ALA A 395 21.28 -16.26 -11.91
CA ALA A 395 20.04 -17.01 -11.96
C ALA A 395 18.86 -16.11 -12.35
N THR A 396 17.80 -16.75 -12.84
CA THR A 396 16.51 -16.14 -13.12
C THR A 396 15.45 -17.04 -12.50
N LEU A 397 14.60 -16.48 -11.64
CA LEU A 397 13.49 -17.18 -10.99
C LEU A 397 12.17 -16.71 -11.61
N THR A 398 11.27 -17.64 -11.92
CA THR A 398 9.98 -17.34 -12.55
C THR A 398 8.86 -18.10 -11.86
N VAL A 399 7.65 -17.57 -11.96
CA VAL A 399 6.44 -18.38 -11.74
C VAL A 399 6.27 -19.41 -12.87
N PRO A 400 5.48 -20.48 -12.69
CA PRO A 400 5.26 -21.48 -13.72
C PRO A 400 4.71 -20.86 -15.01
N ALA A 401 5.22 -21.29 -16.17
CA ALA A 401 4.85 -20.71 -17.46
C ALA A 401 3.37 -20.93 -17.84
N ASP A 402 2.74 -21.97 -17.28
CA ASP A 402 1.32 -22.32 -17.45
C ASP A 402 0.40 -21.59 -16.45
N PHE A 403 0.95 -20.82 -15.51
CA PHE A 403 0.16 -19.93 -14.66
C PHE A 403 -0.34 -18.72 -15.47
N PRO A 404 -1.64 -18.35 -15.44
CA PRO A 404 -2.19 -17.32 -16.32
C PRO A 404 -1.71 -15.89 -16.01
N TYR A 405 -1.17 -15.66 -14.81
CA TYR A 405 -0.81 -14.32 -14.33
C TYR A 405 0.71 -14.20 -14.26
N GLN A 406 1.29 -13.48 -15.21
CA GLN A 406 2.74 -13.48 -15.43
C GLN A 406 3.40 -12.13 -15.13
N PHE A 407 2.64 -11.10 -14.78
CA PHE A 407 3.22 -9.83 -14.34
C PHE A 407 3.60 -9.95 -12.87
N ILE A 408 4.88 -9.89 -12.53
CA ILE A 408 5.36 -9.94 -11.15
C ILE A 408 5.63 -8.55 -10.58
N SER A 409 5.38 -8.38 -9.29
CA SER A 409 5.69 -7.17 -8.52
C SER A 409 5.90 -7.49 -7.05
N SER A 410 6.41 -6.51 -6.30
CA SER A 410 6.64 -6.61 -4.84
C SER A 410 7.42 -7.88 -4.45
N PRO A 411 8.59 -8.17 -5.06
CA PRO A 411 9.45 -9.23 -4.59
C PRO A 411 10.06 -8.86 -3.23
N GLU A 412 9.73 -9.63 -2.20
CA GLU A 412 10.23 -9.46 -0.84
C GLU A 412 11.14 -10.63 -0.43
N PRO A 413 12.42 -10.38 -0.08
CA PRO A 413 13.31 -11.45 0.34
C PRO A 413 12.91 -11.96 1.74
N ILE A 414 12.85 -13.27 1.92
CA ILE A 414 12.52 -13.89 3.21
C ILE A 414 13.80 -14.11 4.01
N ALA A 415 13.85 -13.58 5.24
CA ALA A 415 15.04 -13.58 6.09
C ALA A 415 16.31 -13.15 5.33
N PRO A 416 16.34 -11.92 4.76
CA PRO A 416 17.36 -11.50 3.80
C PRO A 416 18.79 -11.56 4.34
N ALA A 417 19.00 -11.52 5.65
CA ALA A 417 20.32 -11.61 6.26
C ALA A 417 20.85 -13.05 6.44
N THR A 418 19.99 -14.07 6.34
CA THR A 418 20.34 -15.45 6.69
C THR A 418 19.87 -16.51 5.70
N GLY A 419 18.82 -16.23 4.93
CA GLY A 419 18.02 -17.26 4.30
C GLY A 419 17.40 -18.22 5.33
N LEU A 420 16.88 -19.36 4.86
CA LEU A 420 16.32 -20.42 5.70
C LEU A 420 16.81 -21.78 5.22
N GLY A 421 17.32 -22.61 6.14
CA GLY A 421 17.80 -23.95 5.80
C GLY A 421 18.91 -23.97 4.73
N GLY A 422 19.74 -22.92 4.69
CA GLY A 422 20.80 -22.78 3.70
C GLY A 422 20.33 -22.34 2.31
N THR A 423 19.09 -21.85 2.17
CA THR A 423 18.51 -21.39 0.90
C THR A 423 17.95 -19.97 1.03
N SER A 424 18.14 -19.16 -0.01
CA SER A 424 17.49 -17.86 -0.15
C SER A 424 16.10 -18.01 -0.77
N TYR A 425 15.13 -17.24 -0.26
CA TYR A 425 13.76 -17.23 -0.76
C TYR A 425 13.27 -15.81 -1.01
N VAL A 426 12.35 -15.68 -1.97
CA VAL A 426 11.65 -14.43 -2.28
C VAL A 426 10.15 -14.71 -2.34
N ALA A 427 9.35 -13.94 -1.59
CA ALA A 427 7.91 -13.87 -1.75
C ALA A 427 7.59 -12.85 -2.84
N LEU A 428 6.56 -13.06 -3.67
CA LEU A 428 6.16 -12.09 -4.68
C LEU A 428 4.68 -12.20 -5.04
N LEU A 429 4.16 -11.14 -5.66
CA LEU A 429 2.83 -11.11 -6.28
C LEU A 429 2.98 -11.37 -7.78
N ALA A 430 2.21 -12.32 -8.31
CA ALA A 430 2.04 -12.51 -9.75
C ALA A 430 0.58 -12.22 -10.14
N ARG A 431 0.37 -11.24 -11.02
CA ARG A 431 -0.95 -10.69 -11.38
C ARG A 431 -1.19 -10.62 -12.89
N GLN A 432 -2.45 -10.47 -13.25
CA GLN A 432 -2.89 -10.51 -14.64
C GLN A 432 -2.31 -9.36 -15.47
N THR A 433 -2.22 -8.18 -14.87
CA THR A 433 -1.74 -6.96 -15.54
C THR A 433 -0.92 -6.11 -14.59
N LYS A 434 -0.34 -5.01 -15.09
CA LYS A 434 0.33 -4.03 -14.23
C LYS A 434 -0.62 -3.32 -13.25
N ASP A 435 -1.94 -3.40 -13.42
CA ASP A 435 -2.91 -2.80 -12.51
C ASP A 435 -2.93 -3.56 -11.17
N ARG A 436 -2.73 -2.85 -10.05
CA ARG A 436 -2.88 -3.39 -8.69
C ARG A 436 -4.30 -3.94 -8.48
N ASN A 437 -5.26 -3.32 -9.17
CA ASN A 437 -6.65 -3.71 -9.51
C ASN A 437 -6.98 -5.12 -10.02
N SER A 438 -6.03 -6.04 -10.16
CA SER A 438 -6.23 -7.24 -11.00
C SER A 438 -6.04 -8.57 -10.27
N PRO A 439 -6.72 -9.65 -10.73
CA PRO A 439 -6.53 -10.99 -10.18
C PRO A 439 -5.07 -11.42 -10.19
N GLY A 440 -4.67 -12.17 -9.16
CA GLY A 440 -3.30 -12.60 -8.96
C GLY A 440 -3.16 -13.80 -8.04
N GLY A 441 -1.92 -14.08 -7.65
CA GLY A 441 -1.55 -15.08 -6.66
C GLY A 441 -0.25 -14.69 -5.95
N ILE A 442 -0.08 -15.17 -4.73
CA ILE A 442 1.12 -14.96 -3.92
C ILE A 442 2.02 -16.19 -4.06
N TRP A 443 3.28 -15.95 -4.38
CA TRP A 443 4.26 -16.98 -4.66
C TRP A 443 5.47 -16.86 -3.75
N VAL A 444 6.11 -17.99 -3.48
CA VAL A 444 7.45 -18.06 -2.89
C VAL A 444 8.35 -18.83 -3.85
N LEU A 445 9.46 -18.19 -4.23
CA LEU A 445 10.50 -18.75 -5.09
C LEU A 445 11.78 -18.97 -4.27
N GLY A 446 12.41 -20.14 -4.39
CA GLY A 446 13.69 -20.45 -3.76
C GLY A 446 14.83 -20.47 -4.78
N LEU A 447 15.97 -19.88 -4.42
CA LEU A 447 17.15 -19.85 -5.28
C LEU A 447 17.91 -21.18 -5.25
N GLY A 448 18.43 -21.60 -4.10
CA GLY A 448 19.06 -22.90 -3.89
C GLY A 448 20.27 -23.18 -4.80
N THR A 449 20.93 -24.32 -4.60
CA THR A 449 22.11 -24.71 -5.39
C THR A 449 21.76 -25.50 -6.66
N ASP A 450 20.59 -26.15 -6.69
CA ASP A 450 20.16 -27.00 -7.80
C ASP A 450 18.93 -26.37 -8.49
N PRO A 451 19.09 -25.81 -9.71
CA PRO A 451 17.99 -25.17 -10.45
C PRO A 451 16.76 -26.06 -10.63
N GLU A 452 16.94 -27.37 -10.79
CA GLU A 452 15.86 -28.34 -11.02
C GLU A 452 15.07 -28.66 -9.74
N LYS A 453 15.59 -28.29 -8.57
CA LYS A 453 14.97 -28.51 -7.26
C LYS A 453 14.50 -27.22 -6.59
N ARG A 454 14.51 -26.10 -7.31
CA ARG A 454 14.07 -24.81 -6.77
C ARG A 454 12.63 -24.88 -6.31
N VAL A 455 12.36 -24.26 -5.17
CA VAL A 455 10.99 -24.09 -4.69
C VAL A 455 10.29 -23.08 -5.59
N VAL A 456 9.15 -23.45 -6.15
CA VAL A 456 8.23 -22.56 -6.85
C VAL A 456 6.84 -22.88 -6.31
N ARG A 457 6.35 -22.06 -5.37
CA ARG A 457 5.17 -22.41 -4.57
C ARG A 457 4.18 -21.27 -4.53
N ARG A 458 2.94 -21.54 -4.94
CA ARG A 458 1.81 -20.64 -4.68
C ARG A 458 1.31 -20.86 -3.25
N VAL A 459 1.19 -19.78 -2.47
CA VAL A 459 0.89 -19.84 -1.03
C VAL A 459 -0.42 -19.14 -0.65
N ASP A 460 -1.06 -18.38 -1.55
CA ASP A 460 -2.40 -17.85 -1.30
C ASP A 460 -3.48 -18.93 -1.43
N ASP A 461 -4.51 -18.84 -0.60
CA ASP A 461 -5.69 -19.70 -0.68
C ASP A 461 -6.78 -19.10 -1.57
N THR A 462 -7.11 -19.80 -2.65
CA THR A 462 -8.22 -19.46 -3.57
C THR A 462 -9.51 -20.21 -3.26
N THR A 463 -9.55 -21.03 -2.21
CA THR A 463 -10.73 -21.83 -1.86
C THR A 463 -11.89 -20.91 -1.48
N GLY A 464 -13.00 -21.02 -2.24
CA GLY A 464 -14.17 -20.17 -2.05
C GLY A 464 -13.97 -18.70 -2.46
N ALA A 465 -12.84 -18.37 -3.08
CA ALA A 465 -12.58 -17.06 -3.68
C ALA A 465 -13.33 -16.95 -5.02
N SER A 466 -13.94 -15.80 -5.27
CA SER A 466 -14.54 -15.52 -6.59
C SER A 466 -13.47 -15.33 -7.66
N THR A 467 -13.87 -15.38 -8.94
CA THR A 467 -12.98 -15.12 -10.08
C THR A 467 -12.42 -13.69 -10.11
N GLN A 468 -12.95 -12.78 -9.28
CA GLN A 468 -12.52 -11.39 -9.15
C GLN A 468 -11.74 -11.14 -7.85
N SER A 469 -11.37 -12.19 -7.12
CA SER A 469 -10.56 -12.02 -5.91
C SER A 469 -9.18 -11.50 -6.25
N MET A 470 -8.70 -10.59 -5.41
CA MET A 470 -7.42 -9.92 -5.55
C MET A 470 -6.57 -10.15 -4.31
N VAL A 471 -5.27 -10.18 -4.54
CA VAL A 471 -4.24 -10.27 -3.50
C VAL A 471 -3.19 -9.20 -3.75
N LEU A 472 -2.70 -8.57 -2.68
CA LEU A 472 -1.82 -7.40 -2.72
C LEU A 472 -0.78 -7.49 -1.61
N GLU A 473 0.40 -6.89 -1.85
CA GLU A 473 1.49 -6.67 -0.87
C GLU A 473 1.88 -7.94 -0.09
N PRO A 474 2.68 -8.83 -0.69
CA PRO A 474 3.21 -10.00 0.01
C PRO A 474 4.27 -9.58 1.04
N GLU A 475 3.99 -9.79 2.32
CA GLU A 475 4.84 -9.36 3.42
C GLU A 475 5.40 -10.57 4.18
N PRO A 476 6.70 -10.89 4.05
CA PRO A 476 7.27 -12.05 4.70
C PRO A 476 7.52 -11.81 6.19
N TYR A 477 7.34 -12.87 6.98
CA TYR A 477 7.66 -12.90 8.40
C TYR A 477 8.10 -14.30 8.82
N VAL A 478 9.28 -14.41 9.41
CA VAL A 478 9.78 -15.70 9.91
C VAL A 478 9.47 -15.89 11.39
N GLY A 479 8.47 -16.74 11.68
CA GLY A 479 8.13 -17.18 13.03
C GLY A 479 9.13 -18.18 13.61
N THR A 480 8.79 -18.80 14.74
CA THR A 480 9.65 -19.75 15.46
C THR A 480 9.99 -20.98 14.61
N HIS A 481 9.01 -21.48 13.85
CA HIS A 481 9.11 -22.78 13.18
C HIS A 481 9.17 -22.68 11.66
N GLU A 482 8.52 -21.69 11.07
CA GLU A 482 8.42 -21.52 9.63
C GLU A 482 8.30 -20.05 9.21
N ALA A 483 8.47 -19.82 7.91
CA ALA A 483 8.14 -18.55 7.29
C ALA A 483 6.66 -18.45 6.93
N TYR A 484 6.12 -17.27 7.10
CA TYR A 484 4.78 -16.87 6.68
C TYR A 484 4.88 -15.75 5.64
N VAL A 485 3.87 -15.65 4.79
CA VAL A 485 3.67 -14.48 3.92
C VAL A 485 2.29 -13.92 4.21
N TYR A 486 2.24 -12.68 4.67
CA TYR A 486 1.00 -11.95 4.84
C TYR A 486 0.64 -11.24 3.54
N TYR A 487 -0.64 -11.05 3.29
CA TYR A 487 -1.09 -10.32 2.11
C TYR A 487 -2.51 -9.79 2.30
N ASN A 488 -2.77 -8.64 1.70
CA ASN A 488 -4.11 -8.07 1.66
C ASN A 488 -4.97 -8.84 0.66
N PHE A 489 -6.16 -9.24 1.08
CA PHE A 489 -7.14 -9.96 0.27
C PHE A 489 -8.39 -9.11 0.07
N TYR A 490 -8.95 -9.14 -1.14
CA TYR A 490 -10.21 -8.48 -1.47
C TYR A 490 -11.03 -9.34 -2.42
N ASP A 491 -12.29 -9.61 -2.08
CA ASP A 491 -13.27 -10.27 -2.94
C ASP A 491 -14.56 -9.43 -2.95
N ALA A 492 -14.76 -8.69 -4.04
CA ALA A 492 -15.92 -7.83 -4.22
C ALA A 492 -17.24 -8.60 -4.24
N ILE A 493 -17.25 -9.81 -4.82
CA ILE A 493 -18.45 -10.62 -5.01
C ILE A 493 -18.88 -11.21 -3.66
N ALA A 494 -17.92 -11.72 -2.88
CA ALA A 494 -18.19 -12.24 -1.55
C ALA A 494 -18.34 -11.15 -0.48
N GLY A 495 -17.96 -9.90 -0.78
CA GLY A 495 -17.95 -8.78 0.17
C GLY A 495 -16.97 -8.99 1.33
N LYS A 496 -15.83 -9.65 1.06
CA LYS A 496 -14.82 -10.00 2.07
C LYS A 496 -13.49 -9.35 1.74
N HIS A 497 -12.89 -8.67 2.71
CA HIS A 497 -11.53 -8.17 2.60
C HIS A 497 -10.81 -8.24 3.94
N GLY A 498 -9.49 -7.99 3.93
CA GLY A 498 -8.67 -7.96 5.13
C GLY A 498 -7.33 -8.65 4.89
N LEU A 499 -6.56 -8.77 5.97
CA LEU A 499 -5.24 -9.37 5.94
C LEU A 499 -5.33 -10.88 6.06
N ARG A 500 -4.57 -11.62 5.24
CA ARG A 500 -4.40 -13.08 5.35
C ARG A 500 -2.95 -13.40 5.67
N ARG A 501 -2.73 -14.55 6.32
CA ARG A 501 -1.40 -15.11 6.60
C ARG A 501 -1.27 -16.46 5.93
N ALA A 502 -0.46 -16.60 4.91
CA ALA A 502 -0.13 -17.88 4.31
C ALA A 502 1.03 -18.57 5.04
N ALA A 503 0.86 -19.83 5.43
CA ALA A 503 1.99 -20.70 5.73
C ALA A 503 2.73 -21.01 4.44
N THR A 504 4.04 -20.83 4.46
CA THR A 504 4.87 -21.17 3.30
C THR A 504 5.26 -22.64 3.32
N GLY A 505 5.27 -23.30 4.49
CA GLY A 505 5.87 -24.62 4.68
C GLY A 505 7.40 -24.64 4.61
N ILE A 506 8.06 -23.47 4.54
CA ILE A 506 9.52 -23.33 4.61
C ILE A 506 9.90 -23.21 6.08
N ARG A 507 10.58 -24.22 6.61
CA ARG A 507 10.96 -24.27 8.02
C ARG A 507 12.25 -23.51 8.29
N ARG A 508 12.40 -22.97 9.50
CA ARG A 508 13.74 -22.64 10.02
C ARG A 508 14.54 -23.96 10.06
N GLY A 509 15.74 -23.97 9.49
CA GLY A 509 16.65 -25.10 9.67
C GLY A 509 16.97 -25.29 11.16
N GLU A 510 17.42 -26.48 11.55
CA GLU A 510 18.06 -26.64 12.87
C GLU A 510 19.26 -25.68 12.92
N GLN A 511 19.25 -24.74 13.87
CA GLN A 511 20.31 -23.74 14.05
C GLN A 511 21.56 -24.36 14.68
#